data_AF-A0A257LN72-F1
#
_entry.id   AF-A0A257LN72-F1
#
_cell.length_a   1.000
_cell.length_b   1.000
_cell.length_c   1.000
_cell.angle_alpha   90.00
_cell.angle_beta   90.00
_cell.angle_gamma   90.00
#
_symmetry.space_group_name_H-M   'P 1'
#
loop_
_entity.id
_entity.type
_entity.pdbx_description
1 polymer ?
#
loop_
_entity_poly.entity_id
_entity_poly.type
_entity_poly.pdbx_seq_one_letter_code
_entity_poly.pdbx_strand_id
1 'polypeptide(L)'
;MTKFENRQSGAAAWAALAVLLTPTVGRASEADIKIPDLSTVSFLGGSLSGTMVLLIGLAVCIAGVLYGWLQYVQTKNLPVHPAMAAVSQIIWETCKTYLWQQGKFLGLLWVLIAVCMTYY
;
A
#
# COMPACT_ATOMS: atom_id res chain seq x y z
N MET A 1 46.86 31.47 -9.84
CA MET A 1 46.81 30.02 -9.55
C MET A 1 45.61 29.58 -8.68
N THR A 2 44.89 30.48 -8.00
CA THR A 2 43.79 30.18 -7.06
C THR A 2 42.42 29.79 -7.65
N LYS A 3 42.19 29.95 -8.97
CA LYS A 3 40.87 29.70 -9.59
C LYS A 3 40.61 28.23 -9.95
N PHE A 4 41.65 27.40 -10.06
CA PHE A 4 41.53 25.97 -10.38
C PHE A 4 41.25 25.11 -9.13
N GLU A 5 41.79 25.49 -7.97
CA GLU A 5 41.59 24.79 -6.70
C GLU A 5 40.14 24.91 -6.19
N ASN A 6 39.53 26.09 -6.31
CA ASN A 6 38.13 26.30 -5.90
C ASN A 6 37.13 25.52 -6.79
N ARG A 7 37.49 25.24 -8.06
CA ARG A 7 36.67 24.42 -8.97
C ARG A 7 36.81 22.92 -8.67
N GLN A 8 37.98 22.48 -8.20
CA GLN A 8 38.19 21.11 -7.73
C GLN A 8 37.52 20.83 -6.39
N SER A 9 37.54 21.78 -5.44
CA SER A 9 36.84 21.63 -4.15
C SER A 9 35.32 21.59 -4.30
N GLY A 10 34.75 22.38 -5.21
CA GLY A 10 33.33 22.29 -5.56
C GLY A 10 32.97 20.94 -6.17
N ALA A 11 33.75 20.46 -7.14
CA ALA A 11 33.53 19.15 -7.77
C ALA A 11 33.68 17.98 -6.77
N ALA A 12 34.64 18.06 -5.85
CA ALA A 12 34.84 17.06 -4.81
C ALA A 12 33.70 17.06 -3.78
N ALA A 13 33.16 18.23 -3.43
CA ALA A 13 31.99 18.34 -2.54
C ALA A 13 30.73 17.74 -3.19
N TRP A 14 30.51 17.99 -4.48
CA TRP A 14 29.40 17.39 -5.23
C TRP A 14 29.56 15.86 -5.39
N ALA A 15 30.79 15.37 -5.58
CA ALA A 15 31.08 13.94 -5.65
C ALA A 15 30.86 13.23 -4.29
N ALA A 16 31.28 13.85 -3.19
CA ALA A 16 31.06 13.33 -1.84
C ALA A 16 29.56 13.30 -1.48
N LEU A 17 28.81 14.34 -1.87
CA LEU A 17 27.37 14.37 -1.71
C LEU A 17 26.69 13.27 -2.56
N ALA A 18 27.14 13.04 -3.79
CA ALA A 18 26.62 11.97 -4.64
C ALA A 18 26.84 10.56 -4.06
N VAL A 19 27.96 10.32 -3.37
CA VAL A 19 28.25 9.06 -2.67
C VAL A 19 27.39 8.89 -1.42
N LEU A 20 27.04 9.97 -0.73
CA LEU A 20 26.13 9.92 0.43
C LEU A 20 24.67 9.70 0.04
N LEU A 21 24.28 10.07 -1.18
CA LEU A 21 22.94 9.85 -1.71
C LEU A 21 22.78 8.53 -2.47
N THR A 22 23.82 7.70 -2.60
CA THR A 22 23.65 6.38 -3.22
C THR A 22 22.90 5.45 -2.25
N PRO A 23 21.71 4.94 -2.64
CA PRO A 23 20.99 4.01 -1.79
C PRO A 23 21.81 2.74 -1.63
N THR A 24 22.04 2.32 -0.39
CA THR A 24 22.63 1.02 -0.09
C THR A 24 21.60 -0.07 -0.44
N VAL A 25 21.89 -0.84 -1.49
CA VAL A 25 21.02 -1.94 -1.92
C VAL A 25 21.23 -3.12 -0.97
N GLY A 26 20.52 -3.11 0.16
CA GLY A 26 20.39 -4.29 1.03
C GLY A 26 19.47 -5.31 0.37
N ARG A 27 19.98 -6.50 0.03
CA ARG A 27 19.17 -7.66 -0.39
C ARG A 27 18.57 -8.34 0.83
N ALA A 28 17.59 -7.70 1.47
CA ALA A 28 16.77 -8.32 2.50
C ALA A 28 15.38 -8.54 1.90
N SER A 29 15.11 -9.77 1.44
CA SER A 29 13.77 -10.16 1.00
C SER A 29 12.92 -10.48 2.23
N GLU A 30 11.67 -10.02 2.25
CA GLU A 30 10.67 -10.42 3.26
C GLU A 30 10.43 -11.93 3.27
N ALA A 31 10.77 -12.64 2.18
CA ALA A 31 10.75 -14.10 2.11
C ALA A 31 11.86 -14.78 2.92
N ASP A 32 12.95 -14.08 3.23
CA ASP A 32 14.09 -14.61 4.01
C ASP A 32 13.86 -14.43 5.54
N ILE A 33 12.70 -13.89 5.93
CA ILE A 33 12.35 -13.69 7.33
C ILE A 33 12.03 -15.05 7.96
N LYS A 34 12.84 -15.47 8.94
CA LYS A 34 12.59 -16.70 9.71
C LYS A 34 11.40 -16.50 10.64
N ILE A 35 10.19 -16.76 10.14
CA ILE A 35 8.97 -16.72 10.95
C ILE A 35 8.98 -17.96 11.87
N PRO A 36 9.02 -17.81 13.20
CA PRO A 36 8.86 -18.94 14.10
C PRO A 36 7.47 -19.55 13.89
N ASP A 37 7.36 -20.87 14.01
CA ASP A 37 6.10 -21.58 13.79
C ASP A 37 5.00 -20.97 14.68
N LEU A 38 3.86 -20.64 14.07
CA LEU A 38 2.72 -19.99 14.72
C LEU A 38 2.10 -20.85 15.82
N SER A 39 2.39 -22.15 15.83
CA SER A 39 2.02 -23.07 16.91
C SER A 39 2.85 -22.88 18.19
N THR A 40 4.07 -22.32 18.07
CA THR A 40 5.03 -22.13 19.17
C THR A 40 4.84 -20.82 19.92
N VAL A 41 4.14 -19.86 19.32
CA VAL A 41 3.85 -18.56 19.94
C VAL A 41 2.47 -18.60 20.58
N SER A 42 2.46 -18.63 21.90
CA SER A 42 1.24 -18.59 22.70
C SER A 42 0.93 -17.18 23.18
N PHE A 43 -0.29 -16.72 22.94
CA PHE A 43 -0.82 -15.45 23.41
C PHE A 43 -1.73 -15.68 24.64
N LEU A 44 -1.95 -14.65 25.47
CA LEU A 44 -2.76 -14.75 26.69
C LEU A 44 -2.26 -15.82 27.68
N GLY A 45 -0.97 -15.76 28.05
CA GLY A 45 -0.39 -16.58 29.12
C GLY A 45 -0.31 -18.09 28.83
N GLY A 46 -0.38 -18.51 27.56
CA GLY A 46 -0.28 -19.93 27.17
C GLY A 46 -1.59 -20.54 26.67
N SER A 47 -2.73 -19.84 26.76
CA SER A 47 -4.05 -20.41 26.49
C SER A 47 -4.45 -20.39 25.01
N LEU A 48 -3.91 -19.46 24.22
CA LEU A 48 -4.28 -19.30 22.81
C LEU A 48 -3.07 -19.45 21.88
N SER A 49 -3.16 -20.38 20.94
CA SER A 49 -2.19 -20.52 19.84
C SER A 49 -2.32 -19.36 18.86
N GLY A 50 -1.20 -18.91 18.28
CA GLY A 50 -1.17 -17.85 17.27
C GLY A 50 -2.10 -18.11 16.07
N THR A 51 -2.22 -19.37 15.64
CA THR A 51 -3.11 -19.76 14.53
C THR A 51 -4.59 -19.50 14.86
N MET A 52 -5.01 -19.75 16.10
CA MET A 52 -6.38 -19.48 16.54
C MET A 52 -6.68 -17.98 16.56
N VAL A 53 -5.73 -17.15 16.99
CA VAL A 53 -5.89 -15.68 16.98
C VAL A 53 -6.06 -15.16 15.55
N LEU A 54 -5.27 -15.67 14.59
CA LEU A 54 -5.40 -15.31 13.17
C LEU A 54 -6.74 -15.75 12.58
N LEU A 55 -7.21 -16.95 12.92
CA LEU A 55 -8.50 -17.46 12.43
C LEU A 55 -9.68 -16.64 13.00
N ILE A 56 -9.61 -16.26 14.28
CA ILE A 56 -10.60 -15.36 14.89
C ILE A 56 -10.55 -13.98 14.22
N GLY A 57 -9.36 -13.43 13.98
CA GLY A 57 -9.19 -12.16 13.28
C GLY A 57 -9.80 -12.19 11.87
N LEU A 58 -9.58 -13.28 11.12
CA LEU A 58 -10.18 -13.48 9.81
C LEU A 58 -11.71 -13.56 9.88
N ALA A 59 -12.25 -14.27 10.87
CA ALA A 59 -13.69 -14.35 11.10
C ALA A 59 -14.31 -12.98 11.37
N VAL A 60 -13.63 -12.13 12.18
CA VAL A 60 -14.05 -10.75 12.44
C VAL A 60 -14.01 -9.90 11.17
N CYS A 61 -12.97 -10.01 10.33
CA CYS A 61 -12.91 -9.31 9.06
C CYS A 61 -14.08 -9.68 8.14
N ILE A 62 -14.43 -10.96 8.06
CA ILE A 62 -15.58 -11.43 7.27
C ILE A 62 -16.88 -10.84 7.82
N ALA A 63 -17.08 -10.88 9.14
CA ALA A 63 -18.24 -10.27 9.78
C ALA A 63 -18.34 -8.76 9.48
N GLY A 64 -17.21 -8.04 9.46
CA GLY A 64 -17.13 -6.63 9.09
C GLY A 64 -17.55 -6.35 7.64
N VAL A 65 -17.14 -7.20 6.70
CA VAL A 65 -17.56 -7.10 5.28
C VAL A 65 -19.07 -7.32 5.14
N LEU A 66 -19.61 -8.34 5.82
CA LEU A 66 -21.05 -8.62 5.80
C LEU A 66 -21.85 -7.45 6.37
N TYR A 67 -21.43 -6.92 7.51
CA TYR A 67 -22.06 -5.75 8.12
C TYR A 67 -22.01 -4.52 7.20
N GLY A 68 -20.85 -4.24 6.60
CA GLY A 68 -20.69 -3.13 5.64
C GLY A 68 -21.60 -3.27 4.42
N TRP A 69 -21.75 -4.49 3.90
CA TRP A 69 -22.66 -4.77 2.78
C TRP A 69 -24.12 -4.56 3.16
N LEU A 70 -24.55 -5.05 4.32
CA LEU A 70 -25.92 -4.84 4.82
C LEU A 70 -26.23 -3.34 4.97
N GLN A 71 -25.30 -2.58 5.54
CA GLN A 71 -25.46 -1.13 5.69
C GLN A 71 -25.52 -0.41 4.34
N TYR A 72 -24.71 -0.83 3.36
CA TYR A 72 -24.75 -0.27 2.01
C TYR A 72 -26.14 -0.44 1.36
N VAL A 73 -26.71 -1.65 1.43
CA VAL A 73 -28.04 -1.94 0.88
C VAL A 73 -29.11 -1.13 1.60
N GLN A 74 -29.04 -1.05 2.92
CA GLN A 74 -29.99 -0.27 3.71
C GLN A 74 -29.96 1.22 3.32
N THR A 75 -28.76 1.81 3.23
CA THR A 75 -28.61 3.23 2.89
C THR A 75 -29.05 3.54 1.46
N LYS A 76 -28.80 2.63 0.51
CA LYS A 76 -29.21 2.79 -0.89
C LYS A 76 -30.74 2.78 -1.09
N ASN A 77 -31.47 2.05 -0.23
CA ASN A 77 -32.92 1.90 -0.34
C ASN A 77 -33.71 3.04 0.34
N LEU A 78 -33.04 3.99 0.98
CA LEU A 78 -33.70 5.14 1.59
C LEU A 78 -34.23 6.10 0.51
N PRO A 79 -35.42 6.68 0.69
CA PRO A 79 -35.98 7.62 -0.27
C PRO A 79 -35.15 8.91 -0.32
N VAL A 80 -34.72 9.30 -1.51
CA VAL A 80 -33.94 10.52 -1.76
C VAL A 80 -34.72 11.46 -2.68
N HIS A 81 -34.58 12.77 -2.45
CA HIS A 81 -35.17 13.79 -3.29
C HIS A 81 -34.61 13.71 -4.74
N PRO A 82 -35.45 13.77 -5.79
CA PRO A 82 -35.02 13.53 -7.18
C PRO A 82 -33.89 14.46 -7.64
N ALA A 83 -33.92 15.73 -7.24
CA ALA A 83 -32.84 16.68 -7.55
C ALA A 83 -31.49 16.27 -6.94
N MET A 84 -31.48 15.71 -5.72
CA MET A 84 -30.25 15.27 -5.05
C MET A 84 -29.70 13.98 -5.67
N ALA A 85 -30.57 13.09 -6.15
CA ALA A 85 -30.16 11.90 -6.90
C ALA A 85 -29.53 12.23 -8.25
N ALA A 86 -30.05 13.25 -8.95
CA ALA A 86 -29.49 13.68 -10.24
C ALA A 86 -28.07 14.25 -10.10
N VAL A 87 -27.84 15.09 -9.10
CA VAL A 87 -26.51 15.67 -8.82
C VAL A 87 -25.51 14.58 -8.43
N SER A 88 -25.90 13.66 -7.54
CA SER A 88 -25.00 12.57 -7.11
C SER A 88 -24.63 11.63 -8.26
N GLN A 89 -25.54 11.40 -9.22
CA GLN A 89 -25.24 10.63 -10.43
C GLN A 89 -24.20 11.29 -11.33
N ILE A 90 -24.29 12.60 -11.58
CA ILE A 90 -23.30 13.33 -12.38
C ILE A 90 -21.91 13.27 -11.71
N ILE A 91 -21.86 13.45 -10.39
CA ILE A 91 -20.61 13.30 -9.63
C ILE A 91 -20.08 11.87 -9.76
N TRP A 92 -20.94 10.85 -9.63
CA TRP A 92 -20.52 9.46 -9.76
C TRP A 92 -19.91 9.14 -11.13
N GLU A 93 -20.52 9.58 -12.23
CA GLU A 93 -19.99 9.32 -13.58
C GLU A 93 -18.65 10.01 -13.83
N THR A 94 -18.47 11.23 -13.33
CA THR A 94 -17.18 11.95 -13.42
C THR A 94 -16.09 11.29 -12.58
N CYS A 95 -16.37 10.97 -11.31
CA CYS A 95 -15.44 10.28 -10.42
C CYS A 95 -15.08 8.89 -10.94
N LYS A 96 -16.04 8.15 -11.48
CA LYS A 96 -15.82 6.83 -12.07
C LYS A 96 -14.85 6.90 -13.24
N THR A 97 -15.03 7.85 -14.14
CA THR A 97 -14.12 8.04 -15.28
C THR A 97 -12.72 8.43 -14.78
N TYR A 98 -12.63 9.31 -13.78
CA TYR A 98 -11.35 9.66 -13.16
C TYR A 98 -10.64 8.44 -12.54
N LEU A 99 -11.34 7.69 -11.69
CA LEU A 99 -10.79 6.50 -11.04
C LEU A 99 -10.37 5.43 -12.06
N TRP A 100 -11.11 5.28 -13.16
CA TRP A 100 -10.75 4.35 -14.22
C TRP A 100 -9.47 4.76 -14.94
N GLN A 101 -9.37 6.02 -15.37
CA GLN A 101 -8.17 6.56 -16.00
C GLN A 101 -6.95 6.47 -15.05
N GLN A 102 -7.12 6.80 -13.77
CA GLN A 102 -6.06 6.70 -12.78
C GLN A 102 -5.65 5.26 -12.47
N GLY A 103 -6.63 4.37 -12.37
CA GLY A 103 -6.41 2.94 -12.18
C GLY A 103 -5.57 2.34 -13.31
N LYS A 104 -5.75 2.79 -14.56
CA LYS A 104 -4.93 2.34 -15.70
C LYS A 104 -3.45 2.69 -15.55
N PHE A 105 -3.14 3.91 -15.08
CA PHE A 105 -1.75 4.30 -14.81
C PHE A 105 -1.15 3.50 -13.64
N LEU A 106 -1.90 3.41 -12.53
CA LEU A 106 -1.47 2.69 -11.34
C LEU A 106 -1.24 1.19 -11.63
N GLY A 107 -2.13 0.57 -12.41
CA GLY A 107 -2.01 -0.82 -12.83
C GLY A 107 -0.79 -1.08 -13.70
N LEU A 108 -0.49 -0.19 -14.66
CA LEU A 108 0.72 -0.29 -15.48
C LEU A 108 1.98 -0.20 -14.62
N LEU A 109 2.02 0.75 -13.68
CA LEU A 109 3.13 0.91 -12.75
C LEU A 109 3.30 -0.34 -11.88
N TRP A 110 2.21 -0.91 -11.37
CA TRP A 110 2.23 -2.12 -10.54
C TRP A 110 2.82 -3.32 -11.29
N VAL A 111 2.43 -3.50 -12.57
CA VAL A 111 2.99 -4.55 -13.44
C VAL A 111 4.47 -4.32 -13.71
N LEU A 112 4.89 -3.09 -14.00
CA LEU A 112 6.30 -2.76 -14.23
C LEU A 112 7.15 -3.09 -13.00
N ILE A 113 6.71 -2.70 -11.80
CA ILE A 113 7.40 -3.02 -10.55
C ILE A 113 7.46 -4.53 -10.34
N ALA A 114 6.37 -5.26 -10.55
CA ALA A 114 6.33 -6.72 -10.40
C ALA A 114 7.34 -7.43 -11.33
N VAL A 115 7.47 -6.98 -12.58
CA VAL A 115 8.48 -7.51 -13.53
C VAL A 115 9.90 -7.24 -13.03
N CYS A 116 10.18 -6.01 -12.59
CA CYS A 116 11.49 -5.66 -12.03
C CYS A 116 11.83 -6.49 -10.79
N MET A 117 10.87 -6.69 -9.88
CA MET A 117 11.05 -7.52 -8.68
C MET A 117 11.25 -9.01 -8.97
N THR A 118 10.69 -9.52 -10.06
CA THR A 118 10.88 -10.93 -10.44
C THR A 118 12.24 -11.16 -11.11
N TYR A 119 12.74 -10.18 -11.86
CA TYR A 119 14.05 -10.25 -12.50
C TYR A 119 15.21 -10.09 -11.50
N TYR A 120 15.04 -9.20 -10.50
CA TYR A 120 16.06 -8.89 -9.50
C TYR A 120 16.14 -9.91 -8.37
#